data_AF-A7TCD5-F1
#
_entry.id   AF-A7TCD5-F1
#
_cell.length_a   1.000
_cell.length_b   1.000
_cell.length_c   1.000
_cell.angle_alpha   90.00
_cell.angle_beta   90.00
_cell.angle_gamma   90.00
#
_symmetry.space_group_name_H-M   'P 1'
#
loop_
_entity.id
_entity.type
_entity.pdbx_description
1 polymer ?
#
loop_
_entity_poly.entity_id
_entity_poly.type
_entity_poly.pdbx_seq_one_letter_code
_entity_poly.pdbx_strand_id
1 'polypeptide(L)'
;VMYARMEEADALIESLSRDKDSNLRRSAMYTVAMAYCGTGNNKAIKRLLHVAVSDVSDDVRRAAVTALGFILFRTPEQCPSVVSLLSESYNPHVRYGAALALGIACAGTGLKEAINLLEPMTNDPVNYVRQGALVASALILIQQTEHTCSKVAKFREIYAKVISDKHEDVMAKFGATLAQGIIDAGGRNVTVSLQSRAG
;
A
#
# COMPACT_ATOMS: atom_id res chain seq x y z
N VAL A 1 9.59 18.31 -12.34
CA VAL A 1 8.61 17.26 -11.95
C VAL A 1 8.95 15.99 -12.74
N MET A 2 9.29 14.89 -12.08
CA MET A 2 9.71 13.64 -12.71
C MET A 2 8.53 12.64 -12.80
N TYR A 3 7.55 12.96 -13.63
CA TYR A 3 6.38 12.10 -13.86
C TYR A 3 6.45 11.45 -15.23
N ALA A 4 6.30 10.13 -15.30
CA ALA A 4 6.34 9.33 -16.55
C ALA A 4 7.61 9.56 -17.42
N ARG A 5 8.73 9.89 -16.77
CA ARG A 5 10.04 10.13 -17.43
C ARG A 5 10.91 8.87 -17.55
N MET A 6 10.52 7.77 -16.90
CA MET A 6 11.24 6.49 -16.93
C MET A 6 12.76 6.66 -16.77
N GLU A 7 13.55 6.22 -17.76
CA GLU A 7 15.02 6.19 -17.72
C GLU A 7 15.65 7.59 -17.64
N GLU A 8 14.98 8.65 -18.11
CA GLU A 8 15.50 10.02 -17.99
C GLU A 8 15.64 10.46 -16.52
N ALA A 9 14.86 9.85 -15.62
CA ALA A 9 14.95 10.12 -14.19
C ALA A 9 16.06 9.30 -13.50
N ASP A 10 16.65 8.29 -14.16
CA ASP A 10 17.57 7.35 -13.50
C ASP A 10 18.82 8.04 -12.94
N ALA A 11 19.38 9.02 -13.66
CA ALA A 11 20.55 9.76 -13.21
C ALA A 11 20.28 10.53 -11.90
N LEU A 12 19.10 11.17 -11.80
CA LEU A 12 18.68 11.87 -10.59
C LEU A 12 18.39 10.88 -9.45
N ILE A 13 17.69 9.79 -9.75
CA ILE A 13 17.37 8.74 -8.77
C ILE A 13 18.65 8.16 -8.17
N GLU A 14 19.67 7.89 -8.99
CA GLU A 14 20.95 7.37 -8.51
C GLU A 14 21.69 8.37 -7.64
N SER A 15 21.69 9.64 -8.03
CA SER A 15 22.27 10.71 -7.22
C SER A 15 21.61 10.79 -5.84
N LEU A 16 20.27 10.81 -5.80
CA LEU A 16 19.51 10.93 -4.56
C LEU A 16 19.60 9.68 -3.69
N SER A 17 19.69 8.49 -4.31
CA SER A 17 19.75 7.21 -3.58
C SER A 17 21.10 6.98 -2.89
N ARG A 18 22.16 7.65 -3.35
CA ARG A 18 23.51 7.58 -2.75
C ARG A 18 23.76 8.66 -1.69
N ASP A 19 22.80 9.56 -1.49
CA ASP A 19 22.93 10.63 -0.51
C ASP A 19 22.95 10.08 0.92
N LYS A 20 23.68 10.77 1.80
CA LYS A 20 23.76 10.42 3.23
C LYS A 20 22.46 10.75 3.96
N ASP A 21 21.72 11.76 3.51
CA ASP A 21 20.45 12.14 4.11
C ASP A 21 19.34 11.13 3.75
N SER A 22 18.71 10.57 4.79
CA SER A 22 17.59 9.64 4.63
C SER A 22 16.37 10.29 3.97
N ASN A 23 16.17 11.60 4.14
CA ASN A 23 15.06 12.30 3.50
C ASN A 23 15.24 12.36 1.98
N LEU A 24 16.47 12.59 1.51
CA LEU A 24 16.77 12.61 0.08
C LEU A 24 16.64 11.21 -0.54
N ARG A 25 17.12 10.17 0.17
CA ARG A 25 16.92 8.78 -0.26
C ARG A 25 15.43 8.40 -0.30
N ARG A 26 14.63 8.85 0.68
CA ARG A 26 13.18 8.65 0.68
C ARG A 26 12.53 9.35 -0.52
N SER A 27 12.92 10.59 -0.79
CA SER A 27 12.46 11.33 -1.98
C SER A 27 12.84 10.63 -3.29
N ALA A 28 13.99 9.95 -3.33
CA ALA A 28 14.37 9.11 -4.46
C ALA A 28 13.35 7.99 -4.72
N MET A 29 12.85 7.33 -3.66
CA MET A 29 11.86 6.24 -3.80
C MET A 29 10.54 6.75 -4.39
N TYR A 30 10.05 7.90 -3.95
CA TYR A 30 8.88 8.53 -4.55
C TYR A 30 9.13 9.05 -5.97
N THR A 31 10.36 9.49 -6.26
CA THR A 31 10.76 9.87 -7.62
C THR A 31 10.73 8.67 -8.55
N VAL A 32 11.20 7.50 -8.11
CA VAL A 32 11.09 6.23 -8.86
C VAL A 32 9.62 5.90 -9.09
N ALA A 33 8.79 5.97 -8.04
CA ALA A 33 7.37 5.67 -8.09
C ALA A 33 6.65 6.49 -9.17
N MET A 34 6.91 7.80 -9.22
CA MET A 34 6.27 8.70 -10.19
C MET A 34 6.88 8.62 -11.59
N ALA A 35 8.17 8.34 -11.72
CA ALA A 35 8.83 8.19 -13.01
C ALA A 35 8.39 6.90 -13.74
N TYR A 36 8.13 5.82 -12.98
CA TYR A 36 7.74 4.50 -13.48
C TYR A 36 6.28 4.13 -13.13
N CYS A 37 5.44 5.13 -12.89
CA CYS A 37 4.06 4.94 -12.48
C CYS A 37 3.28 4.12 -13.53
N GLY A 38 2.75 2.96 -13.14
CA GLY A 38 1.95 2.10 -14.02
C GLY A 38 2.71 1.48 -15.20
N THR A 39 4.05 1.43 -15.16
CA THR A 39 4.84 0.81 -16.23
C THR A 39 5.17 -0.66 -15.96
N GLY A 40 5.12 -1.11 -14.70
CA GLY A 40 5.51 -2.47 -14.32
C GLY A 40 6.98 -2.81 -14.62
N ASN A 41 7.89 -1.82 -14.63
CA ASN A 41 9.27 -2.07 -15.05
C ASN A 41 10.05 -2.87 -14.00
N ASN A 42 10.53 -4.05 -14.38
CA ASN A 42 11.31 -4.95 -13.53
C ASN A 42 12.60 -4.33 -12.97
N LYS A 43 13.24 -3.40 -13.70
CA LYS A 43 14.45 -2.70 -13.21
C LYS A 43 14.12 -1.83 -12.00
N ALA A 44 13.01 -1.08 -12.08
CA ALA A 44 12.54 -0.22 -10.99
C ALA A 44 12.07 -1.06 -9.79
N ILE A 45 11.33 -2.15 -10.03
CA ILE A 45 10.88 -3.08 -8.98
C ILE A 45 12.08 -3.68 -8.24
N LYS A 46 13.06 -4.23 -8.96
CA LYS A 46 14.28 -4.80 -8.35
C LYS A 46 15.05 -3.78 -7.51
N ARG A 47 15.16 -2.54 -8.00
CA ARG A 47 15.82 -1.44 -7.27
C ARG A 47 15.08 -1.13 -5.96
N LEU A 48 13.75 -0.98 -6.00
CA LEU A 48 12.95 -0.71 -4.80
C LEU A 48 13.01 -1.87 -3.80
N LEU A 49 12.92 -3.11 -4.26
CA LEU A 49 13.04 -4.30 -3.40
C LEU A 49 14.42 -4.37 -2.71
N HIS A 50 15.49 -4.07 -3.46
CA HIS A 50 16.82 -4.00 -2.87
C HIS A 50 16.89 -2.96 -1.75
N VAL A 51 16.44 -1.71 -2.01
CA VAL A 51 16.45 -0.63 -1.02
C VAL A 51 15.56 -0.94 0.19
N ALA A 52 14.42 -1.59 -0.01
CA ALA A 52 13.51 -2.00 1.06
C ALA A 52 14.15 -2.96 2.08
N VAL A 53 15.20 -3.68 1.68
CA VAL A 53 15.95 -4.60 2.55
C VAL A 53 17.29 -4.01 3.00
N SER A 54 17.98 -3.28 2.12
CA SER A 54 19.37 -2.83 2.35
C SER A 54 19.50 -1.49 3.08
N ASP A 55 18.51 -0.59 3.01
CA ASP A 55 18.62 0.71 3.67
C ASP A 55 18.48 0.57 5.19
N VAL A 56 19.20 1.42 5.92
CA VAL A 56 19.19 1.46 7.39
C VAL A 56 17.96 2.21 7.91
N SER A 57 17.43 3.16 7.14
CA SER A 57 16.30 4.00 7.57
C SER A 57 14.95 3.35 7.27
N ASP A 58 14.17 3.13 8.31
CA ASP A 58 12.82 2.56 8.21
C ASP A 58 11.86 3.41 7.36
N ASP A 59 12.04 4.73 7.34
CA ASP A 59 11.26 5.64 6.50
C ASP A 59 11.52 5.41 5.01
N VAL A 60 12.78 5.18 4.63
CA VAL A 60 13.18 4.86 3.26
C VAL A 60 12.65 3.48 2.88
N ARG A 61 12.80 2.49 3.77
CA ARG A 61 12.30 1.14 3.55
C ARG A 61 10.78 1.11 3.33
N ARG A 62 10.03 1.80 4.19
CA ARG A 62 8.58 1.96 4.05
C ARG A 62 8.22 2.60 2.71
N ALA A 63 8.85 3.72 2.36
CA ALA A 63 8.60 4.42 1.10
C ALA A 63 8.92 3.55 -0.12
N ALA A 64 9.99 2.76 -0.07
CA ALA A 64 10.37 1.85 -1.15
C ALA A 64 9.30 0.78 -1.40
N VAL A 65 8.72 0.21 -0.34
CA VAL A 65 7.64 -0.78 -0.48
C VAL A 65 6.35 -0.13 -0.95
N THR A 66 5.97 1.03 -0.39
CA THR A 66 4.78 1.77 -0.85
C THR A 66 4.89 2.17 -2.32
N ALA A 67 6.09 2.51 -2.79
CA ALA A 67 6.37 2.84 -4.19
C ALA A 67 6.03 1.69 -5.16
N LEU A 68 6.11 0.42 -4.73
CA LEU A 68 5.70 -0.73 -5.55
C LEU A 68 4.23 -0.64 -5.96
N GLY A 69 3.36 -0.13 -5.07
CA GLY A 69 1.95 0.05 -5.36
C GLY A 69 1.71 0.97 -6.55
N PHE A 70 2.47 2.07 -6.65
CA PHE A 70 2.38 3.03 -7.76
C PHE A 70 2.99 2.52 -9.07
N ILE A 71 3.95 1.58 -9.03
CA ILE A 71 4.50 1.01 -10.26
C ILE A 71 3.58 -0.08 -10.80
N LEU A 72 2.92 -0.83 -9.92
CA LEU A 72 2.14 -2.02 -10.24
C LEU A 72 0.61 -1.81 -10.30
N PHE A 73 0.09 -0.58 -10.11
CA PHE A 73 -1.37 -0.37 -10.10
C PHE A 73 -2.08 -0.77 -11.41
N ARG A 74 -1.39 -0.78 -12.56
CA ARG A 74 -1.95 -1.27 -13.83
C ARG A 74 -2.00 -2.80 -13.93
N THR A 75 -1.25 -3.51 -13.09
CA THR A 75 -1.17 -4.98 -13.04
C THR A 75 -1.35 -5.45 -11.59
N PRO A 76 -2.55 -5.24 -11.00
CA PRO A 76 -2.81 -5.49 -9.58
C PRO A 76 -2.55 -6.95 -9.17
N GLU A 77 -2.75 -7.90 -10.07
CA GLU A 77 -2.53 -9.34 -9.84
C GLU A 77 -1.08 -9.69 -9.49
N GLN A 78 -0.10 -8.91 -9.98
CA GLN A 78 1.32 -9.16 -9.67
C GLN A 78 1.73 -8.63 -8.29
N CYS A 79 1.00 -7.66 -7.75
CA CYS A 79 1.37 -6.99 -6.51
C CYS A 79 1.38 -7.94 -5.29
N PRO A 80 0.35 -8.78 -5.04
CA PRO A 80 0.37 -9.78 -3.97
C PRO A 80 1.59 -10.69 -4.02
N SER A 81 1.94 -11.20 -5.20
CA SER A 81 3.08 -12.11 -5.38
C SER A 81 4.41 -11.46 -4.96
N VAL A 82 4.63 -10.20 -5.36
CA VAL A 82 5.86 -9.46 -5.03
C VAL A 82 5.92 -9.07 -3.55
N VAL A 83 4.78 -8.72 -2.96
CA VAL A 83 4.70 -8.14 -1.62
C VAL A 83 4.51 -9.20 -0.52
N SER A 84 4.09 -10.43 -0.85
CA SER A 84 3.83 -11.51 0.12
C SER A 84 5.00 -11.78 1.07
N LEU A 85 6.25 -11.78 0.58
CA LEU A 85 7.42 -11.98 1.45
C LEU A 85 7.71 -10.78 2.35
N LEU A 86 7.31 -9.58 1.92
CA LEU A 86 7.52 -8.34 2.67
C LEU A 86 6.47 -8.14 3.77
N SER A 87 5.25 -8.66 3.59
CA SER A 87 4.21 -8.65 4.63
C SER A 87 4.56 -9.49 5.85
N GLU A 88 5.45 -10.47 5.71
CA GLU A 88 5.95 -11.32 6.80
C GLU A 88 7.27 -10.81 7.40
N SER A 89 7.76 -9.65 6.95
CA SER A 89 9.02 -9.10 7.46
C SER A 89 8.97 -8.84 8.96
N TYR A 90 10.08 -9.08 9.66
CA TYR A 90 10.21 -8.73 11.08
C TYR A 90 10.03 -7.22 11.33
N ASN A 91 10.40 -6.38 10.36
CA ASN A 91 10.31 -4.93 10.49
C ASN A 91 8.86 -4.45 10.25
N PRO A 92 8.19 -3.83 11.24
CA PRO A 92 6.80 -3.41 11.07
C PRO A 92 6.64 -2.23 10.10
N HIS A 93 7.68 -1.42 9.84
CA HIS A 93 7.63 -0.37 8.82
C HIS A 93 7.52 -0.94 7.40
N VAL A 94 8.20 -2.07 7.15
CA VAL A 94 8.11 -2.82 5.89
C VAL A 94 6.73 -3.43 5.74
N ARG A 95 6.20 -4.06 6.81
CA ARG A 95 4.83 -4.61 6.82
C ARG A 95 3.78 -3.52 6.56
N TYR A 96 3.90 -2.37 7.21
CA TYR A 96 3.02 -1.23 6.94
C TYR A 96 3.10 -0.76 5.48
N GLY A 97 4.33 -0.63 4.93
CA GLY A 97 4.54 -0.27 3.54
C GLY A 97 3.92 -1.29 2.56
N ALA A 98 4.00 -2.57 2.89
CA ALA A 98 3.40 -3.68 2.14
C ALA A 98 1.87 -3.60 2.14
N ALA A 99 1.25 -3.37 3.31
CA ALA A 99 -0.19 -3.17 3.40
C ALA A 99 -0.66 -2.02 2.51
N LEU A 100 0.01 -0.86 2.58
CA LEU A 100 -0.32 0.27 1.72
C LEU A 100 -0.08 -0.01 0.23
N ALA A 101 0.98 -0.72 -0.13
CA ALA A 101 1.24 -1.09 -1.52
C ALA A 101 0.11 -1.94 -2.10
N LEU A 102 -0.37 -2.94 -1.34
CA LEU A 102 -1.55 -3.73 -1.70
C LEU A 102 -2.80 -2.87 -1.81
N GLY A 103 -3.02 -1.97 -0.84
CA GLY A 103 -4.17 -1.06 -0.84
C GLY A 103 -4.22 -0.14 -2.06
N ILE A 104 -3.06 0.40 -2.48
CA ILE A 104 -2.96 1.30 -3.63
C ILE A 104 -3.06 0.52 -4.95
N ALA A 105 -2.31 -0.57 -5.11
CA ALA A 105 -2.29 -1.32 -6.36
C ALA A 105 -3.63 -2.01 -6.64
N CYS A 106 -4.25 -2.59 -5.61
CA CYS A 106 -5.48 -3.36 -5.72
C CYS A 106 -6.73 -2.55 -5.35
N ALA A 107 -6.65 -1.23 -5.33
CA ALA A 107 -7.79 -0.36 -5.02
C ALA A 107 -8.97 -0.64 -5.97
N GLY A 108 -10.17 -0.85 -5.42
CA GLY A 108 -11.40 -1.10 -6.18
C GLY A 108 -11.48 -2.42 -6.95
N THR A 109 -10.43 -3.25 -6.98
CA THR A 109 -10.44 -4.52 -7.72
C THR A 109 -11.13 -5.66 -6.98
N GLY A 110 -11.17 -5.60 -5.64
CA GLY A 110 -11.70 -6.69 -4.81
C GLY A 110 -10.87 -7.96 -4.86
N LEU A 111 -9.58 -7.89 -5.21
CA LEU A 111 -8.72 -9.06 -5.39
C LEU A 111 -8.59 -9.88 -4.10
N LYS A 112 -9.07 -11.14 -4.16
CA LYS A 112 -9.11 -12.05 -2.99
C LYS A 112 -7.73 -12.34 -2.41
N GLU A 113 -6.71 -12.47 -3.25
CA GLU A 113 -5.33 -12.72 -2.80
C GLU A 113 -4.80 -11.58 -1.93
N ALA A 114 -5.00 -10.33 -2.35
CA ALA A 114 -4.60 -9.16 -1.57
C ALA A 114 -5.33 -9.12 -0.22
N ILE A 115 -6.63 -9.44 -0.21
CA ILE A 115 -7.42 -9.49 1.02
C ILE A 115 -6.92 -10.60 1.96
N ASN A 116 -6.58 -11.78 1.42
CA ASN A 116 -6.02 -12.89 2.21
C ASN A 116 -4.70 -12.52 2.87
N LEU A 117 -3.86 -11.73 2.21
CA LEU A 117 -2.60 -11.22 2.78
C LEU A 117 -2.84 -10.16 3.87
N LEU A 118 -3.87 -9.32 3.73
CA LEU A 118 -4.17 -8.26 4.71
C LEU A 118 -4.85 -8.78 5.98
N GLU A 119 -5.59 -9.87 5.92
CA GLU A 119 -6.32 -10.44 7.05
C GLU A 119 -5.44 -10.80 8.27
N PRO A 120 -4.26 -11.44 8.13
CA PRO A 120 -3.35 -11.59 9.28
C PRO A 120 -2.78 -10.25 9.76
N MET A 121 -2.57 -9.28 8.86
CA MET A 121 -2.00 -7.97 9.20
C MET A 121 -2.95 -7.10 10.03
N THR A 122 -4.26 -7.32 9.99
CA THR A 122 -5.20 -6.64 10.89
C THR A 122 -5.06 -7.08 12.34
N ASN A 123 -4.40 -8.21 12.60
CA ASN A 123 -4.12 -8.72 13.94
C ASN A 123 -2.64 -8.59 14.32
N ASP A 124 -1.88 -7.75 13.61
CA ASP A 124 -0.46 -7.51 13.91
C ASP A 124 -0.30 -6.91 15.32
N PRO A 125 0.73 -7.33 16.09
CA PRO A 125 1.01 -6.75 17.40
C PRO A 125 1.24 -5.23 17.34
N VAL A 126 1.71 -4.71 16.21
CA VAL A 126 2.04 -3.29 16.03
C VAL A 126 0.83 -2.50 15.53
N ASN A 127 0.43 -1.49 16.31
CA ASN A 127 -0.77 -0.70 16.10
C ASN A 127 -0.85 0.03 14.75
N TYR A 128 0.25 0.62 14.26
CA TYR A 128 0.25 1.31 12.97
C TYR A 128 0.20 0.34 11.79
N VAL A 129 0.70 -0.90 11.94
CA VAL A 129 0.52 -1.94 10.92
C VAL A 129 -0.95 -2.31 10.81
N ARG A 130 -1.64 -2.51 11.94
CA ARG A 130 -3.09 -2.71 11.96
C ARG A 130 -3.82 -1.55 11.29
N GLN A 131 -3.48 -0.31 11.63
CA GLN A 131 -4.04 0.89 10.98
C GLN A 131 -3.87 0.82 9.45
N GLY A 132 -2.67 0.53 8.96
CA GLY A 132 -2.39 0.42 7.52
C GLY A 132 -3.19 -0.69 6.84
N ALA A 133 -3.33 -1.85 7.49
CA ALA A 133 -4.11 -2.97 6.98
C ALA A 133 -5.61 -2.68 6.90
N LEU A 134 -6.16 -1.95 7.89
CA LEU A 134 -7.57 -1.54 7.89
C LEU A 134 -7.85 -0.52 6.77
N VAL A 135 -6.96 0.45 6.57
CA VAL A 135 -7.09 1.43 5.47
C VAL A 135 -6.91 0.75 4.11
N ALA A 136 -5.93 -0.13 3.96
CA ALA A 136 -5.70 -0.86 2.72
C ALA A 136 -6.87 -1.78 2.35
N SER A 137 -7.45 -2.48 3.33
CA SER A 137 -8.63 -3.32 3.10
C SER A 137 -9.83 -2.49 2.64
N ALA A 138 -10.05 -1.29 3.20
CA ALA A 138 -11.11 -0.40 2.74
C ALA A 138 -10.90 0.10 1.30
N LEU A 139 -9.66 0.39 0.90
CA LEU A 139 -9.34 0.78 -0.48
C LEU A 139 -9.60 -0.35 -1.47
N ILE A 140 -9.27 -1.60 -1.12
CA ILE A 140 -9.50 -2.76 -1.99
C ILE A 140 -10.99 -3.09 -2.11
N LEU A 141 -11.75 -2.90 -1.01
CA LEU A 141 -13.16 -3.25 -0.91
C LEU A 141 -14.11 -2.08 -1.27
N ILE A 142 -13.58 -0.92 -1.69
CA ILE A 142 -14.42 0.22 -2.07
C ILE A 142 -15.33 -0.16 -3.26
N GLN A 143 -16.61 0.21 -3.18
CA GLN A 143 -17.69 -0.19 -4.10
C GLN A 143 -17.95 -1.71 -4.25
N GLN A 144 -17.25 -2.57 -3.51
CA GLN A 144 -17.51 -4.01 -3.54
C GLN A 144 -18.71 -4.38 -2.65
N THR A 145 -19.48 -5.36 -3.11
CA THR A 145 -20.65 -5.88 -2.39
C THR A 145 -20.37 -7.27 -1.83
N GLU A 146 -21.23 -7.75 -0.94
CA GLU A 146 -21.09 -9.10 -0.36
C GLU A 146 -21.18 -10.21 -1.42
N HIS A 147 -21.88 -9.95 -2.53
CA HIS A 147 -21.96 -10.87 -3.66
C HIS A 147 -20.64 -10.99 -4.43
N THR A 148 -19.90 -9.89 -4.60
CA THR A 148 -18.60 -9.92 -5.30
C THR A 148 -17.49 -10.41 -4.39
N CYS A 149 -17.52 -10.04 -3.11
CA CYS A 149 -16.58 -10.53 -2.10
C CYS A 149 -17.26 -10.68 -0.74
N SER A 150 -17.43 -11.92 -0.28
CA SER A 150 -18.05 -12.25 1.01
C SER A 150 -17.29 -11.67 2.21
N LYS A 151 -16.01 -11.32 2.05
CA LYS A 151 -15.19 -10.74 3.11
C LYS A 151 -15.57 -9.29 3.44
N VAL A 152 -16.35 -8.61 2.60
CA VAL A 152 -16.80 -7.23 2.85
C VAL A 152 -17.55 -7.10 4.17
N ALA A 153 -18.48 -8.02 4.46
CA ALA A 153 -19.23 -8.03 5.72
C ALA A 153 -18.28 -8.20 6.92
N LYS A 154 -17.35 -9.16 6.82
CA LYS A 154 -16.35 -9.44 7.87
C LYS A 154 -15.47 -8.22 8.17
N PHE A 155 -14.97 -7.51 7.16
CA PHE A 155 -14.15 -6.32 7.40
C PHE A 155 -14.96 -5.16 7.99
N ARG A 156 -16.22 -4.98 7.59
CA ARG A 156 -17.12 -3.99 8.22
C ARG A 156 -17.35 -4.28 9.70
N GLU A 157 -17.57 -5.54 10.06
CA GLU A 157 -17.68 -5.95 11.47
C GLU A 157 -16.36 -5.69 12.23
N ILE A 158 -15.21 -5.97 11.62
CA ILE A 158 -13.90 -5.68 12.21
C ILE A 158 -13.74 -4.18 12.46
N TYR A 159 -14.10 -3.31 11.51
CA TYR A 159 -14.01 -1.85 11.70
C TYR A 159 -14.88 -1.39 12.88
N ALA A 160 -16.15 -1.82 12.93
CA ALA A 160 -17.05 -1.48 14.01
C ALA A 160 -16.54 -1.99 15.37
N LYS A 161 -16.04 -3.22 15.41
CA LYS A 161 -15.47 -3.83 16.63
C LYS A 161 -14.30 -3.02 17.16
N VAL A 162 -13.30 -2.74 16.33
CA VAL A 162 -12.09 -1.99 16.72
C VAL A 162 -12.44 -0.58 17.21
N ILE A 163 -13.40 0.09 16.57
CA ILE A 163 -13.87 1.42 17.00
C ILE A 163 -14.53 1.35 18.39
N SER A 164 -15.37 0.34 18.62
CA SER A 164 -16.13 0.18 19.87
C SER A 164 -15.29 -0.30 21.05
N ASP A 165 -14.23 -1.08 20.79
CA ASP A 165 -13.41 -1.70 21.84
C ASP A 165 -12.60 -0.64 22.59
N LYS A 166 -12.79 -0.51 23.90
CA LYS A 166 -12.06 0.47 24.71
C LYS A 166 -10.58 0.13 24.85
N HIS A 167 -10.21 -1.14 24.74
CA HIS A 167 -8.85 -1.64 24.95
C HIS A 167 -7.95 -1.53 23.72
N GLU A 168 -8.52 -1.21 22.55
CA GLU A 168 -7.75 -1.00 21.34
C GLU A 168 -6.97 0.32 21.33
N ASP A 169 -5.83 0.28 20.63
CA ASP A 169 -4.93 1.42 20.45
C ASP A 169 -5.63 2.56 19.70
N VAL A 170 -5.39 3.80 20.13
CA VAL A 170 -5.94 5.01 19.47
C VAL A 170 -5.58 5.07 17.99
N MET A 171 -4.37 4.62 17.63
CA MET A 171 -3.91 4.59 16.24
C MET A 171 -4.68 3.57 15.38
N ALA A 172 -4.97 2.38 15.92
CA ALA A 172 -5.75 1.36 15.23
C ALA A 172 -7.21 1.81 15.05
N LYS A 173 -7.80 2.45 16.08
CA LYS A 173 -9.13 3.08 16.01
C LYS A 173 -9.20 4.16 14.94
N PHE A 174 -8.19 5.01 14.85
CA PHE A 174 -8.12 6.02 13.80
C PHE A 174 -8.15 5.38 12.40
N GLY A 175 -7.39 4.30 12.20
CA GLY A 175 -7.42 3.51 10.96
C GLY A 175 -8.78 2.91 10.66
N ALA A 176 -9.45 2.34 11.67
CA ALA A 176 -10.79 1.75 11.52
C ALA A 176 -11.86 2.80 11.16
N THR A 177 -11.85 3.96 11.82
CA THR A 177 -12.77 5.06 11.50
C THR A 177 -12.55 5.59 10.09
N LEU A 178 -11.29 5.72 9.67
CA LEU A 178 -10.94 6.16 8.32
C LEU A 178 -11.34 5.11 7.28
N ALA A 179 -11.11 3.83 7.57
CA ALA A 179 -11.54 2.71 6.73
C ALA A 179 -13.06 2.69 6.51
N GLN A 180 -13.84 2.94 7.57
CA GLN A 180 -15.30 3.06 7.47
C GLN A 180 -15.71 4.25 6.59
N GLY A 181 -15.01 5.39 6.70
CA GLY A 181 -15.25 6.55 5.85
C GLY A 181 -14.93 6.29 4.37
N ILE A 182 -13.84 5.55 4.08
CA ILE A 182 -13.45 5.18 2.71
C ILE A 182 -14.48 4.23 2.09
N ILE A 183 -14.89 3.18 2.80
CA ILE A 183 -15.75 2.14 2.21
C ILE A 183 -17.18 2.65 1.92
N ASP A 184 -17.63 3.68 2.66
CA ASP A 184 -18.93 4.34 2.46
C ASP A 184 -18.80 5.73 1.80
N ALA A 185 -17.64 6.02 1.20
CA ALA A 185 -17.36 7.32 0.58
C ALA A 185 -18.44 7.72 -0.44
N GLY A 186 -18.92 8.97 -0.34
CA GLY A 186 -19.95 9.53 -1.22
C GLY A 186 -21.27 8.74 -1.23
N GLY A 187 -21.60 8.04 -0.14
CA GLY A 187 -22.77 7.15 -0.11
C GLY A 187 -22.60 5.92 -1.00
N ARG A 188 -21.36 5.45 -1.18
CA ARG A 188 -20.94 4.38 -2.10
C ARG A 188 -21.04 4.72 -3.59
N ASN A 189 -21.27 6.00 -3.93
CA ASN A 189 -21.34 6.46 -5.32
C ASN A 189 -19.97 6.79 -5.92
N VAL A 190 -18.94 6.95 -5.09
CA VAL A 190 -17.57 7.25 -5.55
C VAL A 190 -16.63 6.08 -5.28
N THR A 191 -15.57 5.99 -6.07
CA THR A 191 -14.51 4.99 -5.95
C THR A 191 -13.15 5.64 -6.12
N VAL A 192 -12.11 4.91 -5.73
CA VAL A 192 -10.73 5.28 -6.01
C VAL A 192 -10.28 4.45 -7.22
N SER A 193 -9.96 5.12 -8.32
CA SER A 193 -9.31 4.50 -9.48
C SER A 193 -8.10 5.34 -9.86
N LEU A 194 -6.95 4.68 -9.97
CA LEU A 194 -5.70 5.27 -10.48
C LEU A 194 -5.60 5.18 -12.01
N GLN A 195 -6.54 4.48 -12.66
CA GLN A 195 -6.55 4.29 -14.10
C GLN A 195 -7.84 4.88 -14.71
N SER A 196 -7.67 5.56 -15.85
CA SER A 196 -8.80 5.97 -16.68
C SER A 196 -9.31 4.77 -17.48
N ARG A 197 -10.57 4.82 -17.96
CA ARG A 197 -11.08 3.77 -18.87
C ARG A 197 -10.27 3.67 -20.18
N ALA A 198 -9.56 4.74 -20.56
CA ALA A 198 -8.74 4.79 -21.76
C ALA A 198 -7.31 4.28 -21.56
N GLY A 199 -6.91 3.95 -20.32
CA GLY A 199 -5.55 3.54 -19.96
C GLY A 199 -4.79 4.54 -19.10
#